data_AF-A0A937C2G8-F1
#
_entry.id   AF-A0A937C2G8-F1
#
_cell.length_a   1.000
_cell.length_b   1.000
_cell.length_c   1.000
_cell.angle_alpha   90.00
_cell.angle_beta   90.00
_cell.angle_gamma   90.00
#
_symmetry.space_group_name_H-M   'P 1'
#
loop_
_entity.id
_entity.type
_entity.pdbx_description
1 polymer ?
#
loop_
_entity_poly.entity_id
_entity_poly.type
_entity_poly.pdbx_seq_one_letter_code
_entity_poly.pdbx_strand_id
1 'polypeptide(L)'
;MASITKLFMGALVFRLIEDSMHTGMGYSSLDQKISHWLPERVIRHLPNGDKITLGQCMKHETGIPDVISQDNFYLAVLNNPNHIWTQEELLGYIYDMPAEFNAGDTAVYSNTNTILITMVMEAQTGTQHADLLKKYITQPLELTSTFYQPHETLPNTVAQGYFDLYNNSTIVNVSNLVNGRGKGKGDLL
;
A
#
# COMPACT_ATOMS: atom_id res chain seq x y z
N MET A 1 6.53 8.87 7.54
CA MET A 1 7.18 7.62 7.99
C MET A 1 7.35 6.54 6.90
N ALA A 2 6.84 6.72 5.67
CA ALA A 2 7.16 5.83 4.54
C ALA A 2 6.95 4.34 4.86
N SER A 3 7.90 3.45 4.57
CA SER A 3 7.73 1.99 4.71
C SER A 3 7.33 1.49 6.11
N ILE A 4 7.47 2.31 7.16
CA ILE A 4 6.92 2.00 8.51
C ILE A 4 5.40 1.77 8.45
N THR A 5 4.69 2.39 7.50
CA THR A 5 3.25 2.14 7.27
C THR A 5 2.92 0.66 7.08
N LYS A 6 3.82 -0.16 6.54
CA LYS A 6 3.59 -1.59 6.36
C LYS A 6 3.39 -2.33 7.68
N LEU A 7 4.05 -1.89 8.75
CA LEU A 7 3.84 -2.46 10.08
C LEU A 7 2.43 -2.17 10.59
N PHE A 8 1.92 -0.95 10.36
CA PHE A 8 0.55 -0.59 10.71
C PHE A 8 -0.47 -1.38 9.88
N MET A 9 -0.23 -1.57 8.58
CA MET A 9 -1.11 -2.38 7.73
C MET A 9 -1.09 -3.86 8.16
N GLY A 10 0.08 -4.41 8.49
CA GLY A 10 0.19 -5.77 9.01
C GLY A 10 -0.53 -5.95 10.35
N ALA A 11 -0.31 -5.02 11.30
CA ALA A 11 -1.02 -5.01 12.57
C ALA A 11 -2.54 -4.88 12.38
N LEU A 12 -2.96 -4.05 11.42
CA LEU A 12 -4.37 -3.89 11.08
C LEU A 12 -4.97 -5.20 10.54
N VAL A 13 -4.29 -5.91 9.64
CA VAL A 13 -4.76 -7.24 9.16
C VAL A 13 -4.98 -8.19 10.33
N PHE A 14 -4.00 -8.33 11.23
CA PHE A 14 -4.15 -9.20 12.40
C PHE A 14 -5.26 -8.73 13.33
N ARG A 15 -5.42 -7.42 13.52
CA ARG A 15 -6.52 -6.87 14.33
C ARG A 15 -7.89 -7.17 13.71
N LEU A 16 -8.01 -7.12 12.39
CA LEU A 16 -9.23 -7.50 11.69
C LEU A 16 -9.50 -9.01 11.82
N ILE A 17 -8.46 -9.85 11.78
CA ILE A 17 -8.56 -11.30 12.02
C ILE A 17 -9.04 -11.60 13.45
N GLU A 18 -8.52 -10.88 14.45
CA GLU A 18 -8.99 -11.01 15.83
C GLU A 18 -10.47 -10.60 15.97
N ASP A 19 -10.88 -9.54 15.28
CA ASP A 19 -12.26 -9.03 15.24
C ASP A 19 -13.13 -9.76 14.20
N SER A 20 -12.85 -11.05 13.95
CA SER A 20 -13.50 -11.88 12.92
C SER A 20 -15.02 -11.83 12.93
N MET A 21 -15.64 -11.68 14.11
CA MET A 21 -17.10 -11.59 14.27
C MET A 21 -17.70 -10.38 13.53
N HIS A 22 -16.97 -9.26 13.46
CA HIS A 22 -17.42 -8.03 12.80
C HIS A 22 -16.83 -7.84 11.41
N THR A 23 -15.64 -8.41 11.14
CA THR A 23 -14.90 -8.19 9.89
C THR A 23 -15.07 -9.34 8.89
N GLY A 24 -15.45 -10.53 9.35
CA GLY A 24 -15.46 -11.75 8.55
C GLY A 24 -14.08 -12.29 8.19
N MET A 25 -12.98 -11.67 8.66
CA MET A 25 -11.62 -12.18 8.46
C MET A 25 -11.28 -13.16 9.57
N GLY A 26 -10.83 -14.37 9.19
CA GLY A 26 -10.31 -15.36 10.14
C GLY A 26 -8.84 -15.64 9.89
N TYR A 27 -8.21 -16.45 10.74
CA TYR A 27 -6.82 -16.83 10.54
C TYR A 27 -6.59 -17.53 9.18
N SER A 28 -7.56 -18.32 8.72
CA SER A 28 -7.55 -18.96 7.40
C SER A 28 -7.55 -17.97 6.23
N SER A 29 -7.90 -16.70 6.45
CA SER A 29 -7.79 -15.68 5.41
C SER A 29 -6.34 -15.45 4.97
N LEU A 30 -5.34 -15.78 5.79
CA LEU A 30 -3.93 -15.71 5.38
C LEU A 30 -3.58 -16.72 4.28
N ASP A 31 -4.24 -17.87 4.26
CA ASP A 31 -4.02 -18.93 3.26
C ASP A 31 -4.94 -18.78 2.04
N GLN A 32 -5.89 -17.85 2.10
CA GLN A 32 -6.84 -17.64 1.04
C GLN A 32 -6.26 -16.74 -0.06
N LYS A 33 -6.54 -17.12 -1.31
CA LYS A 33 -6.08 -16.43 -2.51
C LYS A 33 -6.67 -15.03 -2.58
N ILE A 34 -5.88 -14.05 -3.00
CA ILE A 34 -6.38 -12.66 -3.12
C ILE A 34 -7.52 -12.54 -4.13
N SER A 35 -7.59 -13.46 -5.10
CA SER A 35 -8.68 -13.57 -6.09
C SER A 35 -10.05 -13.86 -5.49
N HIS A 36 -10.12 -14.23 -4.21
CA HIS A 36 -11.39 -14.33 -3.50
C HIS A 36 -12.03 -12.97 -3.24
N TRP A 37 -11.21 -11.93 -3.01
CA TRP A 37 -11.69 -10.59 -2.65
C TRP A 37 -11.58 -9.59 -3.80
N LEU A 38 -10.52 -9.69 -4.61
CA LEU A 38 -10.26 -8.71 -5.65
C LEU A 38 -10.94 -9.10 -6.97
N PRO A 39 -11.44 -8.13 -7.75
CA PRO A 39 -12.19 -8.41 -8.96
C PRO A 39 -11.32 -9.06 -10.04
N GLU A 40 -11.91 -9.90 -10.88
CA GLU A 40 -11.22 -10.62 -11.96
C GLU A 40 -10.43 -9.67 -12.89
N ARG A 41 -10.97 -8.47 -13.15
CA ARG A 41 -10.30 -7.44 -13.96
C ARG A 41 -8.97 -6.95 -13.38
N VAL A 42 -8.75 -7.09 -12.07
CA VAL A 42 -7.44 -6.82 -11.43
C VAL A 42 -6.60 -8.08 -11.50
N ILE A 43 -7.17 -9.21 -11.05
CA ILE A 43 -6.46 -10.49 -10.92
C ILE A 43 -5.82 -10.95 -12.23
N ARG A 44 -6.53 -10.86 -13.35
CA ARG A 44 -6.07 -11.39 -14.64
C ARG A 44 -4.83 -10.68 -15.19
N HIS A 45 -4.61 -9.43 -14.78
CA HIS A 45 -3.49 -8.61 -15.22
C HIS A 45 -2.33 -8.62 -14.22
N LEU A 46 -2.53 -9.20 -13.04
CA LEU A 46 -1.48 -9.34 -12.03
C LEU A 46 -0.67 -10.62 -12.28
N PRO A 47 0.68 -10.53 -12.30
CA PRO A 47 1.49 -11.74 -12.27
C PRO A 47 1.20 -12.55 -11.01
N ASN A 48 1.03 -13.86 -11.15
CA ASN A 48 0.63 -14.78 -10.07
C ASN A 48 -0.71 -14.44 -9.37
N GLY A 49 -1.53 -13.53 -9.91
CA GLY A 49 -2.73 -13.00 -9.22
C GLY A 49 -3.75 -14.07 -8.81
N ASP A 50 -3.86 -15.15 -9.58
CA ASP A 50 -4.77 -16.29 -9.35
C ASP A 50 -4.18 -17.35 -8.39
N LYS A 51 -2.94 -17.16 -7.95
CA LYS A 51 -2.18 -18.10 -7.11
C LYS A 51 -1.89 -17.54 -5.73
N ILE A 52 -1.57 -16.25 -5.64
CA ILE A 52 -1.05 -15.66 -4.41
C ILE A 52 -2.08 -15.53 -3.30
N THR A 53 -1.63 -15.75 -2.06
CA THR A 53 -2.46 -15.60 -0.85
C THR A 53 -2.22 -14.28 -0.15
N LEU A 54 -3.15 -13.88 0.73
CA LEU A 54 -2.95 -12.71 1.59
C LEU A 54 -1.68 -12.82 2.44
N GLY A 55 -1.39 -14.00 2.99
CA GLY A 55 -0.18 -14.26 3.77
C GLY A 55 1.11 -14.12 2.95
N GLN A 56 1.10 -14.53 1.68
CA GLN A 56 2.24 -14.30 0.77
C GLN A 56 2.44 -12.82 0.47
N CYS A 57 1.37 -12.03 0.32
CA CYS A 57 1.47 -10.58 0.22
C CYS A 57 2.15 -9.99 1.47
N MET A 58 1.74 -10.41 2.67
CA MET A 58 2.30 -9.92 3.94
C MET A 58 3.79 -10.25 4.09
N LYS A 59 4.25 -11.37 3.53
CA LYS A 59 5.64 -11.82 3.59
C LYS A 59 6.49 -11.40 2.39
N HIS A 60 5.92 -10.67 1.43
CA HIS A 60 6.57 -10.29 0.18
C HIS A 60 7.03 -11.50 -0.68
N GLU A 61 6.25 -12.58 -0.68
CA GLU A 61 6.57 -13.83 -1.38
C GLU A 61 5.78 -14.01 -2.70
N THR A 62 5.32 -12.92 -3.30
CA THR A 62 4.34 -12.98 -4.39
C THR A 62 4.94 -13.06 -5.80
N GLY A 63 6.18 -12.61 -5.98
CA GLY A 63 6.79 -12.44 -7.30
C GLY A 63 6.21 -11.29 -8.12
N ILE A 64 5.38 -10.42 -7.52
CA ILE A 64 4.79 -9.27 -8.21
C ILE A 64 5.80 -8.11 -8.29
N PRO A 65 6.06 -7.57 -9.49
CA PRO A 65 6.95 -6.42 -9.68
C PRO A 65 6.58 -5.23 -8.78
N ASP A 66 7.59 -4.53 -8.29
CA ASP A 66 7.38 -3.34 -7.49
C ASP A 66 7.02 -2.14 -8.39
N VAL A 67 5.86 -1.52 -8.12
CA VAL A 67 5.40 -0.31 -8.82
C VAL A 67 6.40 0.84 -8.73
N ILE A 68 7.15 0.94 -7.62
CA ILE A 68 8.09 2.06 -7.44
C ILE A 68 9.38 1.90 -8.24
N SER A 69 9.64 0.69 -8.74
CA SER A 69 10.80 0.39 -9.59
C SER A 69 10.49 0.64 -11.08
N GLN A 70 9.28 1.08 -11.42
CA GLN A 70 8.90 1.33 -12.80
C GLN A 70 9.16 2.78 -13.20
N ASP A 71 9.97 2.98 -14.24
CA ASP A 71 10.34 4.31 -14.74
C ASP A 71 9.12 5.14 -15.16
N ASN A 72 8.13 4.50 -15.78
CA ASN A 72 6.88 5.14 -16.20
C ASN A 72 6.08 5.68 -15.02
N PHE A 73 6.05 4.97 -13.89
CA PHE A 73 5.44 5.42 -12.65
C PHE A 73 6.19 6.64 -12.09
N TYR A 74 7.52 6.59 -12.06
CA TYR A 74 8.34 7.71 -11.59
C TYR A 74 8.11 8.97 -12.43
N LEU A 75 8.11 8.83 -13.76
CA LEU A 75 7.80 9.93 -14.69
C LEU A 75 6.40 10.50 -14.48
N ALA A 76 5.40 9.64 -14.24
CA ALA A 76 4.03 10.09 -14.02
C ALA A 76 3.88 10.89 -12.72
N VAL A 77 4.57 10.48 -11.65
CA VAL A 77 4.64 11.24 -10.39
C VAL A 77 5.33 12.59 -10.58
N LEU A 78 6.43 12.64 -11.33
CA LEU A 78 7.14 13.91 -11.60
C LEU A 78 6.29 14.87 -12.42
N ASN A 79 5.53 14.35 -13.39
CA ASN A 79 4.67 15.17 -14.24
C ASN A 79 3.40 15.64 -13.51
N ASN A 80 2.88 14.88 -12.55
CA ASN A 80 1.66 15.20 -11.81
C ASN A 80 1.86 15.05 -10.29
N PRO A 81 2.68 15.90 -9.65
CA PRO A 81 3.07 15.74 -8.25
C PRO A 81 1.98 16.04 -7.23
N ASN A 82 0.76 16.37 -7.65
CA ASN A 82 -0.40 16.57 -6.77
C ASN A 82 -1.52 15.56 -7.04
N HIS A 83 -1.29 14.59 -7.94
CA HIS A 83 -2.29 13.56 -8.26
C HIS A 83 -2.49 12.62 -7.08
N ILE A 84 -3.75 12.36 -6.74
CA ILE A 84 -4.12 11.36 -5.73
C ILE A 84 -4.37 10.04 -6.47
N TRP A 85 -3.42 9.12 -6.34
CA TRP A 85 -3.44 7.84 -7.03
C TRP A 85 -4.40 6.86 -6.35
N THR A 86 -5.24 6.21 -7.14
CA THR A 86 -6.02 5.04 -6.73
C THR A 86 -5.15 3.78 -6.75
N GLN A 87 -5.54 2.74 -6.00
CA GLN A 87 -4.80 1.47 -6.04
C GLN A 87 -4.71 0.90 -7.46
N GLU A 88 -5.77 0.99 -8.23
CA GLU A 88 -5.82 0.42 -9.58
C GLU A 88 -4.97 1.21 -10.58
N GLU A 89 -4.90 2.54 -10.46
CA GLU A 89 -3.94 3.33 -11.25
C GLU A 89 -2.49 2.91 -10.94
N LEU A 90 -2.17 2.66 -9.67
CA LEU A 90 -0.84 2.19 -9.27
C LEU A 90 -0.56 0.79 -9.84
N LEU A 91 -1.52 -0.14 -9.74
CA LEU A 91 -1.38 -1.47 -10.33
C LEU A 91 -1.28 -1.43 -11.86
N GLY A 92 -1.87 -0.43 -12.52
CA GLY A 92 -1.80 -0.22 -13.96
C GLY A 92 -0.37 -0.12 -14.52
N TYR A 93 0.60 0.31 -13.71
CA TYR A 93 2.00 0.39 -14.12
C TYR A 93 2.73 -0.97 -14.12
N ILE A 94 2.15 -1.99 -13.49
CA ILE A 94 2.73 -3.34 -13.40
C ILE A 94 1.87 -4.43 -14.06
N TYR A 95 0.72 -4.05 -14.62
CA TYR A 95 -0.16 -4.98 -15.31
C TYR A 95 0.53 -5.62 -16.52
N ASP A 96 0.26 -6.91 -16.70
CA ASP A 96 0.78 -7.76 -17.79
C ASP A 96 2.32 -7.91 -17.82
N MET A 97 3.01 -7.40 -16.80
CA MET A 97 4.44 -7.67 -16.61
C MET A 97 4.66 -9.13 -16.19
N PRO A 98 5.81 -9.74 -16.56
CA PRO A 98 6.16 -11.05 -16.07
C PRO A 98 6.36 -11.03 -14.55
N ALA A 99 6.07 -12.16 -13.89
CA ALA A 99 6.44 -12.35 -12.50
C ALA A 99 7.98 -12.36 -12.37
N GLU A 100 8.50 -11.75 -11.29
CA GLU A 100 9.94 -11.79 -11.00
C GLU A 100 10.41 -13.19 -10.59
N PHE A 101 9.51 -13.97 -9.96
CA PHE A 101 9.70 -15.36 -9.53
C PHE A 101 8.32 -16.01 -9.27
N ASN A 102 8.27 -17.31 -9.03
CA ASN A 102 6.99 -17.96 -8.69
C ASN A 102 6.58 -17.63 -7.26
N ALA A 103 5.28 -17.48 -7.04
CA ALA A 103 4.73 -17.24 -5.71
C ALA A 103 5.14 -18.32 -4.70
N GLY A 104 5.71 -17.89 -3.57
CA GLY A 104 6.17 -18.75 -2.49
C GLY A 104 7.61 -19.27 -2.62
N ASP A 105 8.30 -19.07 -3.76
CA ASP A 105 9.68 -19.56 -3.94
C ASP A 105 10.70 -18.80 -3.07
N THR A 106 10.51 -17.49 -2.91
CA THR A 106 11.39 -16.61 -2.13
C THR A 106 10.65 -15.35 -1.71
N ALA A 107 11.32 -14.45 -0.99
CA ALA A 107 10.80 -13.15 -0.59
C ALA A 107 11.62 -12.01 -1.22
N VAL A 108 10.96 -11.16 -2.00
CA VAL A 108 11.52 -9.92 -2.55
C VAL A 108 10.58 -8.79 -2.22
N TYR A 109 11.13 -7.78 -1.53
CA TYR A 109 10.36 -6.63 -1.12
C TYR A 109 9.70 -5.93 -2.31
N SER A 110 8.41 -5.68 -2.19
CA SER A 110 7.63 -4.98 -3.21
C SER A 110 6.51 -4.18 -2.54
N ASN A 111 6.41 -2.89 -2.85
CA ASN A 111 5.36 -2.03 -2.32
C ASN A 111 3.99 -2.41 -2.87
N THR A 112 3.94 -3.03 -4.05
CA THR A 112 2.72 -3.57 -4.66
C THR A 112 2.00 -4.54 -3.70
N ASN A 113 2.75 -5.32 -2.92
CA ASN A 113 2.17 -6.22 -1.93
C ASN A 113 1.34 -5.50 -0.86
N THR A 114 1.77 -4.32 -0.41
CA THR A 114 1.00 -3.52 0.56
C THR A 114 -0.25 -2.92 -0.07
N ILE A 115 -0.18 -2.50 -1.33
CA ILE A 115 -1.36 -2.03 -2.08
C ILE A 115 -2.40 -3.15 -2.16
N LEU A 116 -1.98 -4.39 -2.46
CA LEU A 116 -2.89 -5.53 -2.50
C LEU A 116 -3.50 -5.85 -1.13
N ILE A 117 -2.71 -5.74 -0.04
CA ILE A 117 -3.21 -5.93 1.33
C ILE A 117 -4.30 -4.89 1.65
N THR A 118 -4.10 -3.61 1.31
CA THR A 118 -5.12 -2.58 1.56
C THR A 118 -6.38 -2.84 0.75
N MET A 119 -6.26 -3.24 -0.52
CA MET A 119 -7.42 -3.60 -1.34
C MET A 119 -8.19 -4.79 -0.77
N VAL A 120 -7.51 -5.82 -0.24
CA VAL A 120 -8.18 -6.98 0.38
C VAL A 120 -8.94 -6.55 1.65
N MET A 121 -8.33 -5.75 2.51
CA MET A 121 -9.01 -5.22 3.71
C MET A 121 -10.23 -4.39 3.35
N GLU A 122 -10.12 -3.51 2.36
CA GLU A 122 -11.24 -2.69 1.88
C GLU A 122 -12.36 -3.54 1.28
N ALA A 123 -12.02 -4.53 0.45
CA ALA A 123 -13.00 -5.41 -0.17
C ALA A 123 -13.74 -6.27 0.85
N GLN A 124 -13.03 -6.80 1.85
CA GLN A 124 -13.61 -7.68 2.87
C GLN A 124 -14.49 -6.92 3.87
N THR A 125 -14.09 -5.71 4.26
CA THR A 125 -14.79 -4.94 5.30
C THR A 125 -15.78 -3.91 4.75
N GLY A 126 -15.72 -3.60 3.46
CA GLY A 126 -16.46 -2.49 2.84
C GLY A 126 -16.06 -1.10 3.35
N THR A 127 -14.96 -0.99 4.11
CA THR A 127 -14.50 0.23 4.76
C THR A 127 -13.12 0.62 4.24
N GLN A 128 -12.86 1.92 4.04
CA GLN A 128 -11.55 2.36 3.58
C GLN A 128 -10.47 2.03 4.62
N HIS A 129 -9.30 1.58 4.17
CA HIS A 129 -8.21 1.20 5.08
C HIS A 129 -7.72 2.36 5.95
N ALA A 130 -7.85 3.61 5.49
CA ALA A 130 -7.59 4.81 6.31
C ALA A 130 -8.52 4.90 7.53
N ASP A 131 -9.81 4.63 7.35
CA ASP A 131 -10.79 4.63 8.43
C ASP A 131 -10.59 3.43 9.36
N LEU A 132 -10.23 2.27 8.81
CA LEU A 132 -9.86 1.10 9.60
C LEU A 132 -8.62 1.38 10.47
N LEU A 133 -7.58 1.97 9.89
CA LEU A 133 -6.37 2.37 10.60
C LEU A 133 -6.69 3.33 11.74
N LYS A 134 -7.58 4.30 11.49
CA LYS A 134 -8.03 5.24 12.49
C LYS A 134 -8.80 4.57 13.62
N LYS A 135 -9.81 3.78 13.27
CA LYS A 135 -10.70 3.07 14.20
C LYS A 135 -9.95 2.08 15.09
N TYR A 136 -9.04 1.30 14.51
CA TYR A 136 -8.43 0.16 15.20
C TYR A 136 -7.05 0.46 15.78
N ILE A 137 -6.34 1.49 15.30
CA ILE A 137 -4.97 1.78 15.76
C ILE A 137 -4.84 3.20 16.31
N THR A 138 -5.01 4.24 15.49
CA THR A 138 -4.60 5.59 15.93
C THR A 138 -5.51 6.18 17.01
N GLN A 139 -6.82 5.95 16.93
CA GLN A 139 -7.76 6.46 17.93
C GLN A 139 -7.68 5.69 19.27
N PRO A 140 -7.68 4.35 19.33
CA PRO A 140 -7.59 3.63 20.60
C PRO A 140 -6.26 3.83 21.35
N LEU A 141 -5.18 4.12 20.61
CA LEU A 141 -3.85 4.36 21.18
C LEU A 141 -3.53 5.85 21.38
N GLU A 142 -4.50 6.73 21.12
CA GLU A 142 -4.37 8.19 21.27
C GLU A 142 -3.14 8.77 20.52
N LEU A 143 -2.86 8.26 19.31
CA LEU A 143 -1.74 8.69 18.47
C LEU A 143 -2.04 10.02 17.78
N THR A 144 -2.14 11.10 18.57
CA THR A 144 -2.53 12.45 18.12
C THR A 144 -1.51 13.14 17.20
N SER A 145 -0.31 12.59 17.07
CA SER A 145 0.76 13.07 16.18
C SER A 145 1.04 12.09 15.03
N THR A 146 0.06 11.28 14.65
CA THR A 146 0.15 10.33 13.54
C THR A 146 -0.97 10.59 12.55
N PHE A 147 -0.62 10.85 11.29
CA PHE A 147 -1.56 11.28 10.26
C PHE A 147 -1.46 10.41 9.01
N TYR A 148 -2.60 10.03 8.42
CA TYR A 148 -2.64 9.26 7.18
C TYR A 148 -3.00 10.14 5.97
N GLN A 149 -2.05 10.36 5.07
CA GLN A 149 -2.27 11.18 3.88
C GLN A 149 -2.87 10.39 2.70
N PRO A 150 -3.58 11.03 1.76
CA PRO A 150 -4.03 12.44 1.80
C PRO A 150 -5.31 12.64 2.64
N HIS A 151 -5.73 11.64 3.41
CA HIS A 151 -6.99 11.67 4.16
C HIS A 151 -6.98 12.65 5.34
N GLU A 152 -5.81 12.96 5.89
CA GLU A 152 -5.66 13.87 7.03
C GLU A 152 -4.71 15.03 6.71
N THR A 153 -5.11 16.23 7.15
CA THR A 153 -4.31 17.45 7.02
C THR A 153 -3.18 17.43 8.04
N LEU A 154 -1.97 17.70 7.57
CA LEU A 154 -0.80 17.78 8.45
C LEU A 154 -0.78 19.09 9.24
N PRO A 155 -0.29 19.06 10.50
CA PRO A 155 -0.08 20.29 11.26
C PRO A 155 1.06 21.11 10.64
N ASN A 156 1.03 22.43 10.86
CA ASN A 156 2.06 23.36 10.42
C ASN A 156 3.41 23.18 11.15
N THR A 157 3.49 22.25 12.10
CA THR A 157 4.70 21.88 12.84
C THR A 157 5.47 20.73 12.20
N VAL A 158 4.96 20.11 11.14
CA VAL A 158 5.68 19.03 10.43
C VAL A 158 6.94 19.58 9.78
N ALA A 159 8.05 18.85 9.93
CA ALA A 159 9.32 19.19 9.31
C ALA A 159 9.20 19.24 7.77
N GLN A 160 9.86 20.22 7.18
CA GLN A 160 9.92 20.36 5.72
C GLN A 160 10.85 19.30 5.10
N GLY A 161 10.43 18.74 3.97
CA GLY A 161 11.22 17.78 3.19
C GLY A 161 12.08 18.50 2.15
N TYR A 162 13.34 18.06 2.01
CA TYR A 162 14.28 18.56 1.00
C TYR A 162 14.90 17.37 0.25
N PHE A 163 15.02 17.48 -1.07
CA PHE A 163 15.56 16.42 -1.92
C PHE A 163 16.31 17.00 -3.13
N ASP A 164 17.40 16.36 -3.56
CA ASP A 164 18.09 16.70 -4.81
C ASP A 164 17.37 16.03 -5.99
N LEU A 165 16.30 16.67 -6.44
CA LEU A 165 15.40 16.12 -7.46
C LEU A 165 16.08 15.99 -8.83
N TYR A 166 17.06 16.85 -9.11
CA TYR A 166 17.70 16.94 -10.43
C TYR A 166 19.05 16.24 -10.48
N ASN A 167 19.46 15.59 -9.38
CA ASN A 167 20.76 14.95 -9.23
C ASN A 167 21.93 15.88 -9.62
N ASN A 168 21.81 17.16 -9.26
CA ASN A 168 22.77 18.21 -9.61
C ASN A 168 23.34 18.89 -8.36
N SER A 169 23.25 18.23 -7.20
CA SER A 169 23.63 18.73 -5.87
C SER A 169 22.82 19.93 -5.39
N THR A 170 21.70 20.26 -6.04
CA THR A 170 20.79 21.33 -5.61
C THR A 170 19.58 20.73 -4.90
N ILE A 171 19.47 20.98 -3.60
CA ILE A 171 18.29 20.59 -2.84
C ILE A 171 17.12 21.53 -3.11
N VAL A 172 15.95 20.96 -3.38
CA VAL A 172 14.70 21.69 -3.51
C VAL A 172 13.75 21.31 -2.36
N ASN A 173 12.94 22.28 -1.91
CA ASN A 173 11.89 22.00 -0.94
C ASN A 173 10.79 21.17 -1.61
N VAL A 174 10.61 19.95 -1.14
CA VAL A 174 9.65 18.97 -1.66
C VAL A 174 8.52 18.68 -0.66
N SER A 175 8.34 19.55 0.34
CA SER A 175 7.35 19.34 1.42
C SER A 175 5.93 19.16 0.91
N ASN A 176 5.61 19.80 -0.21
CA ASN A 176 4.29 19.76 -0.84
C ASN A 176 4.23 18.85 -2.08
N LEU A 177 5.32 18.15 -2.43
CA LEU A 177 5.28 17.18 -3.53
C LEU A 177 4.66 15.87 -3.04
N VAL A 178 3.52 15.51 -3.63
CA VAL A 178 2.89 14.20 -3.47
C VAL A 178 3.63 13.23 -4.40
N ASN A 179 4.67 12.59 -3.86
CA ASN A 179 5.54 11.64 -4.56
C ASN A 179 4.88 10.27 -4.84
N GLY A 180 3.63 10.28 -5.29
CA GLY A 180 2.79 9.09 -5.43
C GLY A 180 2.27 8.56 -4.10
N ARG A 181 1.88 9.47 -3.19
CA ARG A 181 1.23 9.14 -1.92
C ARG A 181 -0.23 8.76 -2.16
N GLY A 182 -0.70 7.79 -1.39
CA GLY A 182 -2.04 7.23 -1.43
C GLY A 182 -2.03 5.71 -1.31
N LYS A 183 -2.97 5.21 -0.50
CA LYS A 183 -3.43 3.81 -0.50
C LYS A 183 -2.44 2.73 -0.01
N GLY A 184 -1.59 3.07 0.95
CA GLY A 184 -0.75 2.11 1.68
C GLY A 184 0.73 2.22 1.36
N LYS A 185 1.11 3.17 0.50
CA LYS A 185 2.47 3.42 0.08
C LYS A 185 3.12 4.49 0.96
N GLY A 186 3.26 4.16 2.22
CA GLY A 186 4.06 4.96 3.15
C GLY A 186 3.43 6.29 3.58
N ASP A 187 2.11 6.30 3.60
CA ASP A 187 1.28 7.49 3.76
C ASP A 187 1.08 7.92 5.23
N LEU A 188 1.60 7.15 6.19
CA LEU A 188 1.66 7.60 7.58
C LEU A 188 2.78 8.61 7.77
N LEU A 189 2.46 9.74 8.38
CA LEU A 189 3.40 10.75 8.88
C LEU A 189 3.32 10.85 10.39
#